data_AF-A0AA95S211-F1
#
_entry.id   AF-A0AA95S211-F1
#
_cell.length_a   1.000
_cell.length_b   1.000
_cell.length_c   1.000
_cell.angle_alpha   90.00
_cell.angle_beta   90.00
_cell.angle_gamma   90.00
#
_symmetry.space_group_name_H-M   'P 1'
#
loop_
_entity.id
_entity.type
_entity.pdbx_description
1 polymer ?
#
loop_
_entity_poly.entity_id
_entity_poly.type
_entity_poly.pdbx_seq_one_letter_code
_entity_poly.pdbx_strand_id
1 'polypeptide(L)' 'MWIITRYLDSDISMFEYETEDAAREAFKYMEGSKILSEVVYFNDPCFQQEAA' A
#
# COMPACT_ATOMS: atom_id res chain seq x y z
N MET A 1 3.31 0.64 5.53
CA MET A 1 3.20 1.48 4.31
C MET A 1 2.20 0.84 3.38
N TRP A 2 1.45 1.61 2.61
CA TRP A 2 0.41 1.09 1.71
C TRP A 2 0.74 1.44 0.27
N ILE A 3 0.65 0.45 -0.62
CA ILE A 3 0.91 0.62 -2.06
C ILE A 3 -0.36 0.29 -2.84
N ILE A 4 -0.77 1.19 -3.72
CA ILE A 4 -1.77 0.87 -4.75
C ILE A 4 -1.02 0.64 -6.06
N THR A 5 -1.12 -0.58 -6.60
CA THR A 5 -0.69 -0.86 -7.97
C THR A 5 -1.90 -0.80 -8.89
N ARG A 6 -1.83 0.05 -9.91
CA ARG A 6 -2.91 0.29 -10.88
C ARG A 6 -2.45 -0.13 -12.27
N TYR A 7 -3.30 -0.90 -12.93
CA TYR A 7 -3.18 -1.30 -14.33
C TYR A 7 -4.28 -0.59 -15.13
N LEU A 8 -3.87 0.24 -16.09
CA LEU A 8 -4.78 0.98 -16.96
C LEU A 8 -4.13 1.15 -18.34
N ASP A 9 -4.87 0.89 -19.42
CA ASP A 9 -4.42 1.18 -20.80
C ASP A 9 -3.04 0.64 -21.17
N SER A 10 -2.69 -0.54 -20.64
CA SER A 10 -1.37 -1.19 -20.79
C SER A 10 -0.23 -0.56 -19.99
N ASP A 11 -0.52 0.45 -19.18
CA ASP A 11 0.42 1.06 -18.24
C ASP A 11 0.24 0.50 -16.82
N ILE A 12 1.34 0.56 -16.07
CA ILE A 12 1.41 0.19 -14.65
C ILE A 12 1.86 1.42 -13.88
N SER A 13 1.10 1.80 -12.85
CA SER A 13 1.46 2.87 -11.92
C SER A 13 1.40 2.36 -10.49
N MET A 14 2.31 2.85 -9.65
CA MET A 14 2.36 2.55 -8.22
C MET A 14 2.23 3.85 -7.44
N PHE A 15 1.39 3.85 -6.42
CA PHE A 15 1.12 4.99 -5.54
C PHE A 15 1.40 4.57 -4.10
N GLU A 16 2.19 5.35 -3.38
CA GLU A 16 2.60 5.07 -2.01
C GLU A 16 1.84 5.96 -1.02
N TYR A 17 1.44 5.36 0.10
CA TYR A 17 0.72 6.03 1.19
C TYR A 17 1.25 5.61 2.54
N GLU A 18 1.29 6.54 3.49
CA GLU A 18 1.73 6.27 4.86
C GLU A 18 0.66 5.51 5.66
N THR A 19 -0.61 5.88 5.51
CA THR A 19 -1.73 5.33 6.30
C THR A 19 -2.71 4.52 5.45
N GLU A 20 -3.39 3.57 6.08
CA GLU A 20 -4.40 2.73 5.43
C GLU A 20 -5.57 3.57 4.92
N ASP A 21 -6.07 4.50 5.74
CA ASP A 21 -7.23 5.33 5.41
C ASP A 21 -6.97 6.17 4.15
N ALA A 22 -5.79 6.80 4.04
CA ALA A 22 -5.44 7.59 2.86
C ALA A 22 -5.38 6.72 1.59
N ALA A 23 -4.82 5.52 1.70
CA ALA A 23 -4.78 4.57 0.59
C ALA A 23 -6.19 4.11 0.20
N ARG A 24 -7.04 3.76 1.17
CA ARG A 24 -8.42 3.32 0.93
C ARG A 24 -9.29 4.40 0.32
N GLU A 25 -9.15 5.65 0.76
CA GLU A 25 -9.87 6.78 0.16
C GLU A 25 -9.45 6.96 -1.30
N ALA A 26 -8.15 6.97 -1.60
CA ALA A 26 -7.67 7.08 -2.99
C ALA A 26 -8.12 5.87 -3.85
N PHE A 27 -8.10 4.66 -3.28
CA PHE A 27 -8.50 3.44 -3.96
C PHE A 27 -9.95 3.48 -4.45
N LYS A 28 -10.88 4.06 -3.68
CA LYS A 28 -12.31 4.14 -4.05
C LYS A 28 -12.55 4.89 -5.36
N TYR A 29 -11.73 5.90 -5.65
CA TYR A 29 -11.93 6.81 -6.78
C TYR A 29 -11.02 6.51 -7.98
N MET A 30 -10.07 5.57 -7.86
CA MET A 30 -9.21 5.19 -8.97
C MET A 30 -9.92 4.27 -9.97
N GLU A 31 -9.76 4.56 -11.25
CA GLU A 31 -10.26 3.71 -12.35
C GLU A 31 -9.26 2.60 -12.72
N GLY A 32 -9.69 1.63 -13.53
CA GLY A 32 -8.86 0.52 -13.97
C GLY A 32 -8.75 -0.62 -12.94
N SER A 33 -7.92 -1.61 -13.26
CA SER A 33 -7.70 -2.77 -12.41
C SER A 33 -6.63 -2.41 -11.37
N LYS A 34 -6.93 -2.57 -10.09
CA LYS A 34 -6.10 -2.04 -9.00
C LYS A 34 -6.03 -3.00 -7.84
N ILE A 35 -4.85 -3.06 -7.22
CA ILE A 35 -4.53 -3.90 -6.06
C ILE A 35 -4.00 -3.00 -4.96
N LEU A 36 -4.60 -3.10 -3.77
CA LEU A 36 -4.11 -2.47 -2.55
C LEU A 36 -3.27 -3.50 -1.79
N SER A 37 -2.01 -3.16 -1.50
CA SER A 37 -1.08 -4.00 -0.76
C SER A 37 -0.56 -3.27 0.47
N GLU A 38 -0.46 -3.99 1.58
CA GLU A 38 0.25 -3.52 2.77
C GLU A 38 1.70 -4.00 2.71
N VAL A 39 2.63 -3.07 2.91
CA VAL A 39 4.05 -3.33 3.07
C VAL A 39 4.38 -3.24 4.55
N VAL A 40 4.78 -4.38 5.10
CA VAL A 40 5.16 -4.57 6.50
C VAL A 40 6.66 -4.85 6.56
N TYR A 41 7.41 -4.03 7.29
CA TYR A 41 8.84 -4.25 7.47
C TYR A 41 9.08 -5.10 8.71
N PHE A 42 9.96 -6.09 8.61
CA PHE A 42 10.38 -6.90 9.77
C PHE A 42 10.97 -6.03 10.90
N ASN A 43 11.58 -4.89 10.55
CA ASN A 43 12.17 -3.96 11.50
C ASN A 43 11.18 -2.91 12.02
N ASP A 44 9.90 -2.95 11.62
CA ASP A 44 8.93 -2.02 12.18
C ASP A 44 8.83 -2.24 13.70
N PRO A 45 8.68 -1.17 14.52
CA PRO A 45 8.67 -1.27 15.98
C PRO A 45 7.66 -2.27 16.53
N CYS A 46 6.56 -2.52 15.80
CA CYS A 46 5.55 -3.52 16.16
C CYS A 46 6.02 -4.98 16.01
N PHE A 47 7.13 -5.24 15.32
CA PHE A 47 7.75 -6.56 15.14
C PHE A 47 9.14 -6.67 15.79
N GLN A 48 9.62 -5.63 16.48
CA GLN A 48 10.83 -5.72 17.29
C GLN A 48 10.55 -6.63 18.49
N GLN A 49 10.89 -7.90 18.35
CA GLN A 49 10.91 -8.86 19.43
C GLN A 49 11.90 -8.38 20.49
N GLU A 50 11.43 -8.11 21.72
CA GLU A 50 12.32 -7.79 22.84
C GLU A 50 13.35 -8.92 22.95
N ALA A 51 14.63 -8.59 22.76
CA ALA A 51 15.71 -9.53 23.00
C ALA A 51 15.69 -9.89 24.49
N ALA A 52 15.42 -11.17 24.77
CA ALA A 52 15.37 -11.75 26.12
C ALA A 52 16.72 -11.68 26.85
#